data_AF-A0A553Q2T7-F1
#
_entry.id   AF-A0A553Q2T7-F1
#
_cell.length_a   1.000
_cell.length_b   1.000
_cell.length_c   1.000
_cell.angle_alpha   90.00
_cell.angle_beta   90.00
_cell.angle_gamma   90.00
#
_symmetry.space_group_name_H-M   'P 1'
#
loop_
_entity.id
_entity.type
_entity.pdbx_description
1 polymer ?
#
loop_
_entity_poly.entity_id
_entity_poly.type
_entity_poly.pdbx_seq_one_letter_code
_entity_poly.pdbx_strand_id
1 'polypeptide(L)'
;QAAFHPEVKREVQTRALRFGSECATSYLGLLEHVLVIIQKPSHELKQQLANYSKRVASSVTELIQTAEAMKENELLGAAAAIEAAAKKLEQLKPRAKPKEADESLNFEEQILEAAKSIAAATSALVKAASAAQRELVAQGKVGAIPANAVDDGQWSQGLISAARMVAAATNNLCEAANSAVQGHASEEKLISSAKQVAASTAQLLVACKVKADQDSQTMKRLQAAGNAVKRASDNLVKAAQKAAFDAQDDQAVMVKSKMVGGIAQIIAAQEEMLRKEKELEEARKKLAMIRQQQYKFLPSELREDNQEP
;
A
#
# COMPACT_ATOMS: atom_id res chain seq x y z
N GLN A 1 10.19 -6.92 -20.46
CA GLN A 1 9.67 -7.48 -19.19
C GLN A 1 8.64 -6.57 -18.52
N ALA A 2 8.91 -5.27 -18.29
CA ALA A 2 7.92 -4.34 -17.71
C ALA A 2 6.58 -4.26 -18.48
N ALA A 3 6.61 -4.31 -19.81
CA ALA A 3 5.40 -4.29 -20.64
C ALA A 3 4.51 -5.53 -20.48
N PHE A 4 5.02 -6.66 -19.98
CA PHE A 4 4.27 -7.91 -19.80
C PHE A 4 3.80 -8.13 -18.36
N HIS A 5 3.91 -7.11 -17.50
CA HIS A 5 3.39 -7.18 -16.15
C HIS A 5 1.85 -7.19 -16.19
N PRO A 6 1.16 -8.11 -15.46
CA PRO A 6 -0.29 -8.31 -15.57
C PRO A 6 -1.14 -7.08 -15.21
N GLU A 7 -0.57 -6.11 -14.49
CA GLU A 7 -1.26 -4.89 -14.05
C GLU A 7 -1.13 -3.72 -15.04
N VAL A 8 -0.33 -3.88 -16.09
CA VAL A 8 -0.15 -2.86 -17.13
C VAL A 8 -1.32 -2.87 -18.10
N LYS A 9 -2.01 -1.74 -18.23
CA LYS A 9 -3.09 -1.56 -19.22
C LYS A 9 -2.60 -1.91 -20.63
N ARG A 10 -3.43 -2.68 -21.36
CA ARG A 10 -3.14 -3.18 -22.71
C ARG A 10 -2.74 -2.07 -23.68
N GLU A 11 -3.39 -0.91 -23.58
CA GLU A 11 -3.07 0.28 -24.39
C GLU A 11 -1.64 0.79 -24.17
N VAL A 12 -1.19 0.83 -22.91
CA VAL A 12 0.15 1.30 -22.55
C VAL A 12 1.20 0.25 -22.92
N GLN A 13 0.87 -1.04 -22.77
CA GLN A 13 1.68 -2.14 -23.28
C GLN A 13 1.86 -2.06 -24.80
N THR A 14 0.79 -1.90 -25.57
CA THR A 14 0.84 -1.77 -27.03
C THR A 14 1.66 -0.54 -27.45
N ARG A 15 1.47 0.60 -26.77
CA ARG A 15 2.26 1.81 -27.00
C ARG A 15 3.75 1.59 -26.73
N ALA A 16 4.10 0.93 -25.63
CA ALA A 16 5.50 0.65 -25.26
C ALA A 16 6.17 -0.31 -26.26
N LEU A 17 5.46 -1.36 -26.69
CA LEU A 17 5.97 -2.30 -27.70
C LEU A 17 6.17 -1.63 -29.05
N ARG A 18 5.22 -0.77 -29.46
CA ARG A 18 5.31 -0.01 -30.71
C ARG A 18 6.54 0.90 -30.71
N PHE A 19 6.69 1.77 -29.71
CA PHE A 19 7.84 2.68 -29.65
C PHE A 19 9.16 1.94 -29.37
N GLY A 20 9.11 0.78 -28.70
CA GLY A 20 10.24 -0.14 -28.58
C GLY A 20 10.72 -0.62 -29.94
N SER A 21 9.80 -1.07 -30.77
CA SER A 21 10.07 -1.48 -32.15
C SER A 21 10.57 -0.31 -33.00
N GLU A 22 9.90 0.85 -32.96
CA GLU A 22 10.29 2.04 -33.72
C GLU A 22 11.68 2.56 -33.30
N CYS A 23 12.04 2.47 -32.02
CA CYS A 23 13.37 2.81 -31.52
C CYS A 23 14.42 1.84 -32.05
N ALA A 24 14.17 0.53 -31.99
CA ALA A 24 15.09 -0.49 -32.50
C ALA A 24 15.29 -0.35 -34.02
N THR A 25 14.21 -0.15 -34.79
CA THR A 25 14.28 0.06 -36.23
C THR A 25 15.02 1.36 -36.58
N SER A 26 14.77 2.45 -35.84
CA SER A 26 15.46 3.74 -36.07
C SER A 26 16.94 3.64 -35.74
N TYR A 27 17.30 2.90 -34.69
CA TYR A 27 18.69 2.67 -34.29
C TYR A 27 19.42 1.78 -35.29
N LEU A 28 18.76 0.73 -35.81
CA LEU A 28 19.32 -0.11 -36.87
C LEU A 28 19.57 0.71 -38.14
N GLY A 29 18.61 1.55 -38.56
CA GLY A 29 18.81 2.46 -39.69
C GLY A 29 19.93 3.47 -39.48
N LEU A 30 20.14 3.94 -38.24
CA LEU A 30 21.29 4.77 -37.88
C LEU A 30 22.62 4.01 -38.05
N LEU A 31 22.70 2.76 -37.58
CA LEU A 31 23.89 1.92 -37.70
C LEU A 31 24.22 1.59 -39.16
N GLU A 32 23.22 1.27 -39.97
CA GLU A 32 23.37 1.04 -41.41
C GLU A 32 23.92 2.29 -42.11
N HIS A 33 23.39 3.47 -41.78
CA HIS A 33 23.86 4.73 -42.35
C HIS A 33 25.29 5.08 -41.92
N VAL A 34 25.66 4.81 -40.67
CA VAL A 34 27.03 4.96 -40.18
C VAL A 34 27.98 4.05 -40.95
N LEU A 35 27.58 2.80 -41.22
CA LEU A 35 28.38 1.86 -42.00
C LEU A 35 28.60 2.36 -43.44
N VAL A 36 27.57 2.94 -44.08
CA VAL A 36 27.71 3.59 -45.39
C VAL A 36 28.69 4.76 -45.35
N ILE A 37 28.64 5.61 -44.31
CA ILE A 37 29.60 6.72 -44.14
C ILE A 37 31.04 6.21 -44.01
N ILE A 38 31.26 5.11 -43.27
CA ILE A 38 32.59 4.51 -43.10
C ILE A 38 33.11 3.98 -44.44
N GLN A 39 32.25 3.37 -45.25
CA GLN A 39 32.62 2.83 -46.57
C GLN A 39 32.85 3.93 -47.62
N LYS A 40 32.03 4.99 -47.62
CA LYS A 40 32.09 6.10 -48.59
C LYS A 40 31.85 7.45 -47.89
N PRO A 41 32.89 8.07 -47.31
CA PRO A 41 32.73 9.32 -46.58
C PRO A 41 32.30 10.46 -47.50
N SER A 42 31.14 11.08 -47.23
CA SER A 42 30.65 12.28 -47.91
C SER A 42 30.08 13.27 -46.91
N HIS A 43 30.21 14.57 -47.20
CA HIS A 43 29.65 15.64 -46.37
C HIS A 43 28.12 15.53 -46.28
N GLU A 44 27.45 15.18 -47.38
CA GLU A 44 25.99 15.01 -47.42
C GLU A 44 25.51 13.83 -46.56
N LEU A 45 26.21 12.70 -46.59
CA LEU A 45 25.90 11.54 -45.75
C LEU A 45 26.10 11.85 -44.27
N LYS A 46 27.16 12.60 -43.92
CA LYS A 46 27.38 13.06 -42.54
C LYS A 46 26.30 14.03 -42.07
N GLN A 47 25.78 14.88 -42.96
CA GLN A 47 24.67 15.79 -42.62
C GLN A 47 23.37 15.02 -42.35
N GLN A 48 23.10 13.96 -43.12
CA GLN A 48 21.93 13.10 -42.91
C GLN A 48 21.98 12.32 -41.58
N LEU A 49 23.17 12.09 -41.01
CA LEU A 49 23.34 11.43 -39.70
C LEU A 49 22.55 12.15 -38.58
N ALA A 50 22.47 13.48 -38.63
CA ALA A 50 21.70 14.27 -37.67
C ALA A 50 20.20 13.92 -37.71
N ASN A 51 19.65 13.63 -38.89
CA ASN A 51 18.25 13.25 -39.04
C ASN A 51 17.98 11.85 -38.45
N TYR A 52 18.87 10.88 -38.68
CA TYR A 52 18.78 9.56 -38.07
C TYR A 52 18.89 9.63 -36.54
N SER A 53 19.86 10.41 -36.03
CA SER A 53 20.01 10.64 -34.59
C SER A 53 18.75 11.27 -33.98
N LYS A 54 18.14 12.26 -34.64
CA LYS A 54 16.90 12.90 -34.19
C LYS A 54 15.71 11.92 -34.15
N ARG A 55 15.61 10.99 -35.11
CA ARG A 55 14.56 9.95 -35.12
C ARG A 55 14.73 9.00 -33.94
N VAL A 56 15.95 8.53 -33.66
CA VAL A 56 16.25 7.71 -32.48
C VAL A 56 15.88 8.45 -31.20
N ALA A 57 16.33 9.71 -31.06
CA ALA A 57 16.03 10.52 -29.88
C ALA A 57 14.52 10.67 -29.64
N SER A 58 13.75 10.92 -30.71
CA SER A 58 12.29 11.06 -30.64
C SER A 58 11.61 9.76 -30.16
N SER A 59 12.02 8.60 -30.70
CA SER A 59 11.49 7.30 -30.27
C SER A 59 11.85 6.96 -28.82
N VAL A 60 13.05 7.34 -28.38
CA VAL A 60 13.47 7.19 -26.97
C VAL A 60 12.63 8.07 -26.04
N THR A 61 12.35 9.32 -26.42
CA THR A 61 11.48 10.22 -25.64
C THR A 61 10.08 9.63 -25.47
N GLU A 62 9.46 9.11 -26.53
CA GLU A 62 8.14 8.47 -26.46
C GLU A 62 8.14 7.20 -25.59
N LEU A 63 9.23 6.42 -25.62
CA LEU A 63 9.39 5.26 -24.74
C LEU A 63 9.45 5.65 -23.26
N ILE A 64 10.21 6.71 -22.93
CA ILE A 64 10.32 7.23 -21.57
C ILE A 64 8.95 7.71 -21.08
N GLN A 65 8.24 8.51 -21.88
CA GLN A 65 6.89 8.97 -21.54
C GLN A 65 5.91 7.81 -21.32
N THR A 66 6.02 6.75 -22.13
CA THR A 66 5.19 5.57 -21.97
C THR A 66 5.50 4.83 -20.65
N ALA A 67 6.78 4.69 -20.30
CA ALA A 67 7.19 4.07 -19.04
C ALA A 67 6.75 4.88 -17.82
N GLU A 68 6.75 6.20 -17.90
CA GLU A 68 6.23 7.10 -16.85
C GLU A 68 4.72 6.94 -16.68
N ALA A 69 3.97 6.87 -17.79
CA ALA A 69 2.52 6.64 -17.76
C ALA A 69 2.14 5.28 -17.14
N MET A 70 3.00 4.26 -17.24
CA MET A 70 2.80 2.98 -16.56
C MET A 70 2.88 3.16 -15.04
N LYS A 71 3.91 3.85 -14.55
CA LYS A 71 4.13 4.10 -13.11
C LYS A 71 2.98 4.91 -12.49
N GLU A 72 2.48 5.91 -13.20
CA GLU A 72 1.38 6.74 -12.74
C GLU A 72 0.05 5.95 -12.67
N ASN A 73 -0.22 5.09 -13.64
CA ASN A 73 -1.42 4.24 -13.63
C ASN A 73 -1.45 3.29 -12.43
N GLU A 74 -0.30 2.80 -11.96
CA GLU A 74 -0.21 1.91 -10.81
C GLU A 74 -0.61 2.61 -9.50
N LEU A 75 -0.11 3.82 -9.25
CA LEU A 75 -0.49 4.59 -8.07
C LEU A 75 -1.96 5.00 -8.10
N LEU A 76 -2.46 5.44 -9.26
CA LEU A 76 -3.89 5.75 -9.42
C LEU A 76 -4.76 4.50 -9.27
N GLY A 77 -4.28 3.34 -9.71
CA GLY A 77 -4.92 2.05 -9.50
C GLY A 77 -5.05 1.71 -8.01
N ALA A 78 -4.00 1.93 -7.23
CA ALA A 78 -4.04 1.76 -5.77
C ALA A 78 -5.05 2.71 -5.11
N ALA A 79 -5.12 3.97 -5.53
CA ALA A 79 -6.13 4.92 -5.04
C ALA A 79 -7.56 4.48 -5.39
N ALA A 80 -7.79 4.00 -6.62
CA ALA A 80 -9.09 3.50 -7.06
C ALA A 80 -9.52 2.25 -6.28
N ALA A 81 -8.58 1.34 -5.97
CA ALA A 81 -8.85 0.18 -5.13
C ALA A 81 -9.28 0.58 -3.71
N ILE A 82 -8.63 1.60 -3.13
CA ILE A 82 -9.01 2.17 -1.83
C ILE A 82 -10.43 2.76 -1.88
N GLU A 83 -10.75 3.52 -2.93
CA GLU A 83 -12.09 4.11 -3.09
C GLU A 83 -13.18 3.04 -3.25
N ALA A 84 -12.90 1.95 -3.97
CA ALA A 84 -13.81 0.82 -4.08
C ALA A 84 -14.06 0.18 -2.70
N ALA A 85 -13.01 0.01 -1.88
CA ALA A 85 -13.14 -0.49 -0.51
C ALA A 85 -13.93 0.49 0.38
N ALA A 86 -13.71 1.80 0.26
CA ALA A 86 -14.46 2.84 0.96
C ALA A 86 -15.95 2.82 0.59
N LYS A 87 -16.26 2.70 -0.70
CA LYS A 87 -17.65 2.61 -1.19
C LYS A 87 -18.36 1.35 -0.70
N LYS A 88 -17.62 0.24 -0.59
CA LYS A 88 -18.14 -1.00 0.01
C LYS A 88 -18.52 -0.78 1.48
N LEU A 89 -17.73 -0.02 2.25
CA LEU A 89 -18.06 0.35 3.63
C LEU A 89 -19.32 1.24 3.73
N GLU A 90 -19.54 2.18 2.81
CA GLU A 90 -20.74 3.04 2.82
C GLU A 90 -22.05 2.26 2.62
N GLN A 91 -22.00 1.16 1.89
CA GLN A 91 -23.16 0.30 1.64
C GLN A 91 -23.50 -0.61 2.82
N LEU A 92 -22.61 -0.71 3.82
CA LEU A 92 -22.85 -1.50 5.02
C LEU A 92 -23.78 -0.74 5.96
N LYS A 93 -24.92 -1.36 6.26
CA LYS A 93 -25.79 -0.91 7.35
C LYS A 93 -25.40 -1.64 8.64
N PRO A 94 -25.38 -0.96 9.79
CA PRO A 94 -25.33 -1.63 11.09
C PRO A 94 -26.44 -2.68 11.16
N ARG A 95 -26.14 -3.86 11.73
CA ARG A 95 -27.12 -4.94 11.84
C ARG A 95 -28.35 -4.43 12.61
N ALA A 96 -29.53 -4.49 12.00
CA ALA A 96 -30.79 -4.20 12.70
C ALA A 96 -31.11 -5.32 13.69
N LYS A 97 -30.61 -5.22 14.92
CA LYS A 97 -31.14 -6.01 16.05
C LYS A 97 -32.39 -5.30 16.61
N PRO A 98 -33.39 -6.03 17.15
CA PRO A 98 -34.49 -5.41 17.89
C PRO A 98 -33.93 -4.58 19.05
N LYS A 99 -34.41 -3.35 19.19
CA LYS A 99 -34.06 -2.41 20.27
C LYS A 99 -34.50 -2.99 21.63
N GLU A 100 -33.67 -3.80 22.24
CA GLU A 100 -33.51 -3.80 23.68
C GLU A 100 -32.28 -2.94 23.98
N ALA A 101 -32.31 -2.15 25.04
CA ALA A 101 -31.37 -1.05 25.30
C ALA A 101 -29.90 -1.53 25.30
N ASP A 102 -29.25 -1.44 24.13
CA ASP A 102 -27.88 -1.91 23.91
C ASP A 102 -27.01 -0.68 23.62
N GLU A 103 -26.11 -0.35 24.55
CA GLU A 103 -25.11 0.71 24.37
C GLU A 103 -24.12 0.41 23.23
N SER A 104 -24.13 -0.82 22.66
CA SER A 104 -23.26 -1.22 21.53
C SER A 104 -23.47 -0.39 20.26
N LEU A 105 -24.69 0.11 19.99
CA LEU A 105 -25.00 0.82 18.74
C LEU A 105 -24.05 2.00 18.46
N ASN A 106 -23.53 2.65 19.51
CA ASN A 106 -22.56 3.74 19.37
C ASN A 106 -21.17 3.25 18.92
N PHE A 107 -20.77 2.03 19.27
CA PHE A 107 -19.46 1.50 18.95
C PHE A 107 -19.35 1.06 17.49
N GLU A 108 -20.33 0.32 16.97
CA GLU A 108 -20.31 -0.10 15.56
C GLU A 108 -20.35 1.10 14.60
N GLU A 109 -21.14 2.12 14.92
CA GLU A 109 -21.18 3.37 14.15
C GLU A 109 -19.85 4.13 14.23
N GLN A 110 -19.21 4.19 15.41
CA GLN A 110 -17.88 4.79 15.58
C GLN A 110 -16.80 4.05 14.77
N ILE A 111 -16.82 2.72 14.75
CA ILE A 111 -15.88 1.93 13.92
C ILE A 111 -16.10 2.22 12.46
N LEU A 112 -17.35 2.18 11.99
CA LEU A 112 -17.68 2.37 10.59
C LEU A 112 -17.26 3.77 10.12
N GLU A 113 -17.51 4.79 10.93
CA GLU A 113 -17.12 6.17 10.62
C GLU A 113 -15.60 6.36 10.63
N ALA A 114 -14.90 5.76 11.60
CA ALA A 114 -13.44 5.80 11.63
C ALA A 114 -12.81 5.04 10.45
N ALA A 115 -13.37 3.89 10.05
CA ALA A 115 -12.92 3.14 8.89
C ALA A 115 -13.12 3.92 7.58
N LYS A 116 -14.26 4.60 7.41
CA LYS A 116 -14.52 5.51 6.29
C LYS A 116 -13.54 6.67 6.26
N SER A 117 -13.30 7.29 7.41
CA SER A 117 -12.32 8.39 7.56
C SER A 117 -10.91 7.94 7.16
N ILE A 118 -10.49 6.75 7.60
CA ILE A 118 -9.20 6.16 7.21
C ILE A 118 -9.16 5.91 5.71
N ALA A 119 -10.18 5.29 5.11
CA ALA A 119 -10.20 4.98 3.68
C ALA A 119 -10.19 6.25 2.80
N ALA A 120 -10.91 7.30 3.21
CA ALA A 120 -10.88 8.59 2.54
C ALA A 120 -9.48 9.24 2.64
N ALA A 121 -8.88 9.21 3.84
CA ALA A 121 -7.55 9.76 4.07
C ALA A 121 -6.46 8.99 3.32
N THR A 122 -6.53 7.66 3.23
CA THR A 122 -5.57 6.85 2.46
C THR A 122 -5.74 7.03 0.95
N SER A 123 -6.97 7.20 0.43
CA SER A 123 -7.18 7.59 -0.98
C SER A 123 -6.54 8.94 -1.28
N ALA A 124 -6.80 9.95 -0.44
CA ALA A 124 -6.19 11.27 -0.58
C ALA A 124 -4.65 11.23 -0.49
N LEU A 125 -4.10 10.39 0.39
CA LEU A 125 -2.67 10.16 0.53
C LEU A 125 -2.07 9.59 -0.76
N VAL A 126 -2.63 8.52 -1.33
CA VAL A 126 -2.10 7.91 -2.56
C VAL A 126 -2.21 8.86 -3.76
N LYS A 127 -3.29 9.64 -3.85
CA LYS A 127 -3.42 10.71 -4.86
C LYS A 127 -2.37 11.80 -4.68
N ALA A 128 -2.10 12.22 -3.44
CA ALA A 128 -1.06 13.19 -3.14
C ALA A 128 0.34 12.63 -3.46
N ALA A 129 0.58 11.34 -3.21
CA ALA A 129 1.83 10.67 -3.56
C ALA A 129 2.04 10.62 -5.08
N SER A 130 0.96 10.34 -5.83
CA SER A 130 0.96 10.38 -7.29
C SER A 130 1.29 11.78 -7.82
N ALA A 131 0.69 12.81 -7.23
CA ALA A 131 0.97 14.20 -7.59
C ALA A 131 2.41 14.61 -7.26
N ALA A 132 2.94 14.18 -6.10
CA ALA A 132 4.32 14.42 -5.71
C ALA A 132 5.32 13.74 -6.66
N GLN A 133 5.06 12.48 -7.05
CA GLN A 133 5.87 11.79 -8.05
C GLN A 133 5.84 12.53 -9.40
N ARG A 134 4.66 12.95 -9.86
CA ARG A 134 4.52 13.69 -11.11
C ARG A 134 5.28 15.02 -11.09
N GLU A 135 5.21 15.73 -9.97
CA GLU A 135 5.96 16.98 -9.76
C GLU A 135 7.48 16.74 -9.85
N LEU A 136 7.97 15.65 -9.26
CA LEU A 136 9.39 15.29 -9.30
C LEU A 136 9.90 14.95 -10.70
N VAL A 137 9.08 14.28 -11.49
CA VAL A 137 9.36 14.00 -12.91
C VAL A 137 9.36 15.32 -13.71
N ALA A 138 8.35 16.18 -13.51
CA ALA A 138 8.25 17.46 -14.21
C ALA A 138 9.39 18.43 -13.88
N GLN A 139 9.92 18.40 -12.65
CA GLN A 139 11.10 19.18 -12.23
C GLN A 139 12.42 18.61 -12.76
N GLY A 140 12.41 17.43 -13.41
CA GLY A 140 13.61 16.73 -13.83
C GLY A 140 14.45 16.19 -12.67
N LYS A 141 13.91 16.13 -11.45
CA LYS A 141 14.60 15.55 -10.28
C LYS A 141 14.64 14.01 -10.35
N VAL A 142 13.73 13.42 -11.11
CA VAL A 142 13.63 11.97 -11.35
C VAL A 142 13.53 11.75 -12.86
N GLY A 143 14.36 10.87 -13.41
CA GLY A 143 14.31 10.46 -14.82
C GLY A 143 15.06 11.35 -15.82
N ALA A 144 15.57 12.52 -15.41
CA ALA A 144 16.29 13.42 -16.31
C ALA A 144 17.76 13.02 -16.57
N ILE A 145 18.39 12.33 -15.61
CA ILE A 145 19.82 11.96 -15.69
C ILE A 145 19.92 10.45 -15.98
N PRO A 146 20.45 10.03 -17.14
CA PRO A 146 20.59 8.61 -17.50
C PRO A 146 21.41 7.80 -16.49
N ALA A 147 22.42 8.42 -15.85
CA ALA A 147 23.23 7.80 -14.82
C ALA A 147 22.44 7.40 -13.56
N ASN A 148 21.33 8.11 -13.27
CA ASN A 148 20.48 7.84 -12.11
C ASN A 148 19.27 6.98 -12.44
N ALA A 149 19.11 6.52 -13.69
CA ALA A 149 17.92 5.81 -14.14
C ALA A 149 17.63 4.52 -13.35
N VAL A 150 18.67 3.84 -12.87
CA VAL A 150 18.55 2.64 -12.02
C VAL A 150 18.04 3.02 -10.63
N ASP A 151 18.63 4.03 -10.00
CA ASP A 151 18.26 4.52 -8.67
C ASP A 151 16.82 5.09 -8.66
N ASP A 152 16.49 5.90 -9.67
CA ASP A 152 15.15 6.44 -9.87
C ASP A 152 14.12 5.34 -10.19
N GLY A 153 14.55 4.27 -10.85
CA GLY A 153 13.77 3.06 -11.09
C GLY A 153 13.45 2.32 -9.79
N GLN A 154 14.46 2.07 -8.95
CA GLN A 154 14.31 1.41 -7.65
C GLN A 154 13.46 2.24 -6.69
N TRP A 155 13.70 3.55 -6.62
CA TRP A 155 12.89 4.48 -5.83
C TRP A 155 11.41 4.43 -6.26
N SER A 156 11.15 4.51 -7.57
CA SER A 156 9.79 4.45 -8.11
C SER A 156 9.11 3.10 -7.82
N GLN A 157 9.83 1.99 -7.86
CA GLN A 157 9.30 0.68 -7.49
C GLN A 157 9.00 0.60 -5.99
N GLY A 158 9.87 1.15 -5.15
CA GLY A 158 9.65 1.28 -3.71
C GLY A 158 8.43 2.14 -3.38
N LEU A 159 8.18 3.21 -4.15
CA LEU A 159 7.01 4.05 -4.00
C LEU A 159 5.72 3.31 -4.37
N ILE A 160 5.72 2.59 -5.50
CA ILE A 160 4.56 1.80 -5.96
C ILE A 160 4.27 0.67 -4.96
N SER A 161 5.30 -0.04 -4.48
CA SER A 161 5.11 -1.11 -3.50
C SER A 161 4.55 -0.59 -2.17
N ALA A 162 5.03 0.57 -1.70
CA ALA A 162 4.47 1.23 -0.52
C ALA A 162 2.99 1.62 -0.71
N ALA A 163 2.62 2.18 -1.87
CA ALA A 163 1.24 2.51 -2.17
C ALA A 163 0.33 1.27 -2.24
N ARG A 164 0.81 0.15 -2.80
CA ARG A 164 0.09 -1.13 -2.80
C ARG A 164 -0.09 -1.68 -1.40
N MET A 165 0.94 -1.58 -0.55
CA MET A 165 0.81 -1.97 0.86
C MET A 165 -0.24 -1.14 1.60
N VAL A 166 -0.32 0.18 1.33
CA VAL A 166 -1.38 1.05 1.88
C VAL A 166 -2.76 0.59 1.39
N ALA A 167 -2.92 0.31 0.09
CA ALA A 167 -4.18 -0.16 -0.47
C ALA A 167 -4.61 -1.50 0.14
N ALA A 168 -3.70 -2.48 0.24
CA ALA A 168 -3.96 -3.77 0.85
C ALA A 168 -4.30 -3.65 2.34
N ALA A 169 -3.55 -2.85 3.10
CA ALA A 169 -3.82 -2.60 4.51
C ALA A 169 -5.20 -1.93 4.70
N THR A 170 -5.55 -0.97 3.84
CA THR A 170 -6.86 -0.30 3.90
C THR A 170 -7.98 -1.29 3.57
N ASN A 171 -7.81 -2.16 2.57
CA ASN A 171 -8.81 -3.20 2.27
C ASN A 171 -9.01 -4.17 3.43
N ASN A 172 -7.93 -4.66 4.04
CA ASN A 172 -7.98 -5.53 5.22
C ASN A 172 -8.70 -4.84 6.39
N LEU A 173 -8.45 -3.54 6.58
CA LEU A 173 -9.16 -2.73 7.57
C LEU A 173 -10.66 -2.64 7.25
N CYS A 174 -11.04 -2.41 5.99
CA CYS A 174 -12.44 -2.35 5.57
C CYS A 174 -13.15 -3.68 5.83
N GLU A 175 -12.48 -4.81 5.57
CA GLU A 175 -12.99 -6.14 5.87
C GLU A 175 -13.13 -6.38 7.38
N ALA A 176 -12.13 -5.98 8.17
CA ALA A 176 -12.18 -6.08 9.63
C ALA A 176 -13.31 -5.22 10.22
N ALA A 177 -13.48 -3.99 9.73
CA ALA A 177 -14.58 -3.11 10.11
C ALA A 177 -15.95 -3.69 9.72
N ASN A 178 -16.08 -4.26 8.53
CA ASN A 178 -17.29 -4.96 8.12
C ASN A 178 -17.62 -6.14 9.05
N SER A 179 -16.62 -6.98 9.38
CA SER A 179 -16.82 -8.07 10.35
C SER A 179 -17.21 -7.54 11.74
N ALA A 180 -16.68 -6.40 12.17
CA ALA A 180 -17.00 -5.81 13.47
C ALA A 180 -18.44 -5.33 13.53
N VAL A 181 -18.90 -4.62 12.50
CA VAL A 181 -20.29 -4.15 12.39
C VAL A 181 -21.31 -5.30 12.29
N GLN A 182 -20.88 -6.47 11.79
CA GLN A 182 -21.72 -7.68 11.74
C GLN A 182 -21.74 -8.47 13.08
N GLY A 183 -20.91 -8.09 14.06
CA GLY A 183 -20.77 -8.79 15.34
C GLY A 183 -19.90 -10.05 15.25
N HIS A 184 -19.02 -10.15 14.25
CA HIS A 184 -18.17 -11.31 13.98
C HIS A 184 -16.66 -11.03 14.13
N ALA A 185 -16.24 -9.79 14.39
CA ALA A 185 -14.82 -9.46 14.48
C ALA A 185 -14.28 -9.58 15.90
N SER A 186 -12.99 -9.93 16.00
CA SER A 186 -12.19 -9.60 17.17
C SER A 186 -11.71 -8.15 17.08
N GLU A 187 -11.82 -7.42 18.18
CA GLU A 187 -11.31 -6.06 18.36
C GLU A 187 -9.81 -6.03 18.06
N GLU A 188 -9.10 -7.11 18.35
CA GLU A 188 -7.69 -7.32 18.02
C GLU A 188 -7.41 -7.27 16.51
N LYS A 189 -8.29 -7.83 15.67
CA LYS A 189 -8.14 -7.78 14.21
C LYS A 189 -8.34 -6.36 13.68
N LEU A 190 -9.26 -5.61 14.28
CA LEU A 190 -9.49 -4.20 13.95
C LEU A 190 -8.30 -3.33 14.35
N ILE A 191 -7.78 -3.52 15.57
CA ILE A 191 -6.60 -2.80 16.10
C ILE A 191 -5.36 -3.10 15.25
N SER A 192 -5.09 -4.37 14.94
CA SER A 192 -3.95 -4.77 14.12
C SER A 192 -4.03 -4.20 12.70
N SER A 193 -5.22 -4.25 12.08
CA SER A 193 -5.44 -3.68 10.75
C SER A 193 -5.25 -2.16 10.75
N ALA A 194 -5.77 -1.44 11.75
CA ALA A 194 -5.60 0.01 11.87
C ALA A 194 -4.12 0.42 12.06
N LYS A 195 -3.37 -0.33 12.88
CA LYS A 195 -1.92 -0.14 13.05
C LYS A 195 -1.15 -0.42 11.76
N GLN A 196 -1.54 -1.45 11.01
CA GLN A 196 -0.93 -1.77 9.72
C GLN A 196 -1.16 -0.65 8.68
N VAL A 197 -2.34 -0.02 8.66
CA VAL A 197 -2.60 1.15 7.80
C VAL A 197 -1.71 2.33 8.19
N ALA A 198 -1.54 2.61 9.48
CA ALA A 198 -0.64 3.67 9.94
C ALA A 198 0.83 3.38 9.56
N ALA A 199 1.29 2.13 9.73
CA ALA A 199 2.65 1.72 9.41
C ALA A 199 2.95 1.81 7.90
N SER A 200 2.06 1.27 7.06
CA SER A 200 2.20 1.35 5.59
C SER A 200 2.14 2.80 5.09
N THR A 201 1.30 3.64 5.72
CA THR A 201 1.26 5.09 5.43
C THR A 201 2.57 5.79 5.79
N ALA A 202 3.18 5.44 6.92
CA ALA A 202 4.49 5.98 7.30
C ALA A 202 5.58 5.56 6.30
N GLN A 203 5.57 4.30 5.85
CA GLN A 203 6.49 3.82 4.80
C GLN A 203 6.31 4.59 3.50
N LEU A 204 5.07 4.83 3.06
CA LEU A 204 4.79 5.62 1.86
C LEU A 204 5.29 7.07 1.98
N LEU A 205 5.09 7.70 3.14
CA LEU A 205 5.60 9.05 3.42
C LEU A 205 7.13 9.10 3.36
N VAL A 206 7.81 8.13 3.96
CA VAL A 206 9.28 8.05 3.93
C VAL A 206 9.76 7.85 2.50
N ALA A 207 9.15 6.92 1.74
CA ALA A 207 9.49 6.68 0.34
C ALA A 207 9.34 7.96 -0.51
N CYS A 208 8.27 8.74 -0.31
CA CYS A 208 8.09 10.02 -1.01
C CYS A 208 9.17 11.06 -0.63
N LYS A 209 9.54 11.14 0.66
CA LYS A 209 10.46 12.16 1.19
C LYS A 209 11.90 12.05 0.66
N VAL A 210 12.33 10.88 0.20
CA VAL A 210 13.72 10.68 -0.26
C VAL A 210 14.09 11.58 -1.44
N LYS A 211 13.14 11.82 -2.35
CA LYS A 211 13.35 12.62 -3.57
C LYS A 211 12.53 13.91 -3.59
N ALA A 212 11.48 14.02 -2.77
CA ALA A 212 10.60 15.19 -2.68
C ALA A 212 11.21 16.37 -1.94
N ASP A 213 10.91 17.58 -2.42
CA ASP A 213 11.15 18.80 -1.66
C ASP A 213 10.13 18.92 -0.53
N GLN A 214 10.58 19.08 0.71
CA GLN A 214 9.69 19.13 1.88
C GLN A 214 8.79 20.37 1.88
N ASP A 215 9.21 21.43 1.19
CA ASP A 215 8.45 22.67 1.11
C ASP A 215 7.42 22.70 -0.03
N SER A 216 7.40 21.68 -0.88
CA SER A 216 6.47 21.62 -2.01
C SER A 216 5.01 21.52 -1.55
N GLN A 217 4.11 22.09 -2.35
CA GLN A 217 2.68 22.03 -2.07
C GLN A 217 2.14 20.59 -2.12
N THR A 218 2.66 19.75 -3.01
CA THR A 218 2.28 18.33 -3.07
C THR A 218 2.75 17.57 -1.85
N MET A 219 3.96 17.85 -1.35
CA MET A 219 4.50 17.22 -0.15
C MET A 219 3.78 17.66 1.13
N LYS A 220 3.40 18.95 1.22
CA LYS A 220 2.55 19.46 2.32
C LYS A 220 1.18 18.78 2.34
N ARG A 221 0.55 18.59 1.17
CA ARG A 221 -0.71 17.84 1.04
C ARG A 221 -0.55 16.37 1.41
N LEU A 222 0.54 15.73 0.97
CA LEU A 222 0.86 14.35 1.33
C LEU A 222 1.03 14.20 2.85
N GLN A 223 1.78 15.10 3.50
CA GLN A 223 1.99 15.08 4.94
C GLN A 223 0.70 15.33 5.70
N ALA A 224 -0.16 16.24 5.24
CA ALA A 224 -1.48 16.47 5.82
C ALA A 224 -2.37 15.23 5.74
N ALA A 225 -2.43 14.57 4.58
CA ALA A 225 -3.17 13.33 4.38
C ALA A 225 -2.62 12.20 5.28
N GLY A 226 -1.30 12.04 5.33
CA GLY A 226 -0.67 11.03 6.19
C GLY A 226 -0.89 11.26 7.68
N ASN A 227 -0.89 12.51 8.12
CA ASN A 227 -1.25 12.88 9.49
C ASN A 227 -2.74 12.60 9.78
N ALA A 228 -3.62 12.81 8.80
CA ALA A 228 -5.04 12.47 8.92
C ALA A 228 -5.24 10.95 9.08
N VAL A 229 -4.56 10.14 8.25
CA VAL A 229 -4.57 8.67 8.39
C VAL A 229 -4.10 8.25 9.78
N LYS A 230 -2.97 8.79 10.25
CA LYS A 230 -2.44 8.47 11.58
C LYS A 230 -3.46 8.78 12.69
N ARG A 231 -4.05 9.97 12.68
CA ARG A 231 -5.07 10.36 13.69
C ARG A 231 -6.30 9.46 13.62
N ALA A 232 -6.78 9.16 12.42
CA ALA A 232 -7.95 8.32 12.24
C ALA A 232 -7.68 6.87 12.70
N SER A 233 -6.51 6.31 12.39
CA SER A 233 -6.05 5.02 12.89
C SER A 233 -5.92 5.00 14.41
N ASP A 234 -5.33 6.02 15.03
CA ASP A 234 -5.17 6.10 16.48
C ASP A 234 -6.54 6.21 17.19
N ASN A 235 -7.46 6.99 16.63
CA ASN A 235 -8.82 7.09 17.15
C ASN A 235 -9.58 5.75 17.05
N LEU A 236 -9.43 5.03 15.95
CA LEU A 236 -10.02 3.70 15.79
C LEU A 236 -9.46 2.70 16.80
N VAL A 237 -8.14 2.70 17.02
CA VAL A 237 -7.51 1.84 18.02
C VAL A 237 -8.05 2.13 19.41
N LYS A 238 -8.20 3.40 19.79
CA LYS A 238 -8.78 3.79 21.09
C LYS A 238 -10.23 3.34 21.21
N ALA A 239 -11.04 3.54 20.17
CA ALA A 239 -12.43 3.09 20.16
C ALA A 239 -12.52 1.57 20.34
N ALA A 240 -11.72 0.81 19.57
CA ALA A 240 -11.68 -0.65 19.65
C ALA A 240 -11.19 -1.18 21.01
N GLN A 241 -10.18 -0.52 21.61
CA GLN A 241 -9.70 -0.85 22.95
C GLN A 241 -10.74 -0.57 24.03
N LYS A 242 -11.45 0.56 23.93
CA LYS A 242 -12.51 0.90 24.87
C LYS A 242 -13.63 -0.13 24.86
N ALA A 243 -14.11 -0.50 23.66
CA ALA A 243 -15.15 -1.52 23.55
C ALA A 243 -14.71 -2.90 24.05
N ALA A 244 -13.45 -3.28 23.81
CA ALA A 244 -12.91 -4.53 24.36
C ALA A 244 -12.88 -4.54 25.90
N PHE A 245 -12.67 -3.37 26.53
CA PHE A 245 -12.68 -3.23 27.99
C PHE A 245 -14.11 -3.23 28.56
N ASP A 246 -15.01 -2.47 27.94
CA ASP A 246 -16.42 -2.39 28.37
C ASP A 246 -17.10 -3.78 28.26
N ALA A 247 -16.79 -4.56 27.22
CA ALA A 247 -17.27 -5.95 27.07
C ALA A 247 -16.73 -6.92 28.15
N GLN A 248 -15.54 -6.67 28.70
CA GLN A 248 -14.98 -7.47 29.79
C GLN A 248 -15.63 -7.14 31.15
N ASP A 249 -15.99 -5.88 31.38
CA ASP A 249 -16.66 -5.47 32.62
C ASP A 249 -18.09 -6.01 32.69
N ASP A 250 -18.83 -6.01 31.58
CA ASP A 250 -20.16 -6.64 31.49
C ASP A 250 -20.12 -8.16 31.78
N GLN A 251 -19.10 -8.87 31.30
CA GLN A 251 -18.88 -10.27 31.67
C GLN A 251 -18.57 -10.45 33.16
N ALA A 252 -17.76 -9.55 33.74
CA ALA A 252 -17.39 -9.60 35.16
C ALA A 252 -18.60 -9.30 36.10
N VAL A 253 -19.52 -8.45 35.67
CA VAL A 253 -20.75 -8.12 36.41
C VAL A 253 -21.78 -9.27 36.33
N MET A 254 -21.91 -9.94 35.19
CA MET A 254 -22.81 -11.12 35.04
C MET A 254 -22.42 -12.31 35.93
N VAL A 255 -21.13 -12.49 36.23
CA VAL A 255 -20.65 -13.58 37.10
C VAL A 255 -21.03 -13.36 38.58
N LYS A 256 -21.21 -12.11 39.01
CA LYS A 256 -21.56 -11.78 40.41
C LYS A 256 -23.01 -12.11 40.79
N SER A 257 -23.90 -12.40 39.84
CA SER A 257 -25.34 -12.60 40.10
C SER A 257 -25.75 -14.06 40.37
N LYS A 258 -24.86 -15.06 40.30
CA LYS A 258 -25.19 -16.47 40.57
C LYS A 258 -24.33 -17.03 41.70
N MET A 259 -24.64 -16.62 42.92
CA MET A 259 -24.08 -17.14 44.18
C MET A 259 -24.65 -18.53 44.52
N VAL A 260 -24.40 -19.54 43.68
CA VAL A 260 -24.57 -20.95 44.07
C VAL A 260 -23.42 -21.78 43.47
N GLY A 261 -22.42 -22.10 44.30
CA GLY A 261 -21.37 -23.08 44.00
C GLY A 261 -19.95 -22.54 43.85
N GLY A 262 -19.39 -21.91 44.91
CA GLY A 262 -18.06 -21.29 44.86
C GLY A 262 -16.91 -22.21 44.40
N ILE A 263 -16.96 -23.51 44.70
CA ILE A 263 -15.95 -24.48 44.24
C ILE A 263 -16.10 -24.78 42.74
N ALA A 264 -17.34 -24.93 42.23
CA ALA A 264 -17.60 -25.16 40.82
C ALA A 264 -17.20 -23.94 39.96
N GLN A 265 -17.39 -22.72 40.50
CA GLN A 265 -16.93 -21.50 39.84
C GLN A 265 -15.39 -21.39 39.79
N ILE A 266 -14.69 -21.79 40.86
CA ILE A 266 -13.23 -21.82 40.86
C ILE A 266 -12.70 -22.83 39.84
N ILE A 267 -13.28 -24.04 39.78
CA ILE A 267 -12.89 -25.07 38.82
C ILE A 267 -13.18 -24.60 37.38
N ALA A 268 -14.36 -24.03 37.13
CA ALA A 268 -14.71 -23.48 35.82
C ALA A 268 -13.78 -22.32 35.40
N ALA A 269 -13.41 -21.44 36.33
CA ALA A 269 -12.47 -20.34 36.06
C ALA A 269 -11.05 -20.85 35.81
N GLN A 270 -10.59 -21.88 36.54
CA GLN A 270 -9.30 -22.53 36.31
C GLN A 270 -9.27 -23.28 34.98
N GLU A 271 -10.35 -23.97 34.61
CA GLU A 271 -10.50 -24.61 33.31
C GLU A 271 -10.48 -23.58 32.18
N GLU A 272 -11.19 -22.46 32.34
CA GLU A 272 -11.19 -21.37 31.36
C GLU A 272 -9.80 -20.74 31.22
N MET A 273 -9.07 -20.56 32.32
CA MET A 273 -7.70 -20.06 32.34
C MET A 273 -6.75 -21.00 31.57
N LEU A 274 -6.77 -22.30 31.88
CA LEU A 274 -5.97 -23.32 31.18
C LEU A 274 -6.28 -23.37 29.68
N ARG A 275 -7.55 -23.24 29.31
CA ARG A 275 -7.97 -23.18 27.90
C ARG A 275 -7.41 -21.94 27.21
N LYS A 276 -7.51 -20.75 27.83
CA LYS A 276 -6.95 -19.51 27.29
C LYS A 276 -5.43 -19.54 27.19
N GLU A 277 -4.73 -20.16 28.15
CA GLU A 277 -3.28 -20.38 28.07
C GLU A 277 -2.91 -21.26 26.88
N LYS A 278 -3.64 -22.34 26.63
CA LYS A 278 -3.43 -23.21 25.47
C LYS A 278 -3.69 -22.48 24.16
N GLU A 279 -4.78 -21.72 24.06
CA GLU A 279 -5.09 -20.91 22.88
C GLU A 279 -4.02 -19.84 22.63
N LEU A 280 -3.50 -19.20 23.69
CA LEU A 280 -2.40 -18.25 23.62
C LEU A 280 -1.12 -18.91 23.09
N GLU A 281 -0.77 -20.11 23.58
CA GLU A 281 0.38 -20.89 23.15
C GLU A 281 0.27 -21.24 21.65
N GLU A 282 -0.90 -21.67 21.19
CA GLU A 282 -1.19 -21.97 19.79
C GLU A 282 -1.13 -20.73 18.90
N ALA A 283 -1.70 -19.61 19.34
CA ALA A 283 -1.64 -18.33 18.64
C ALA A 283 -0.19 -17.84 18.51
N ARG A 284 0.61 -17.97 19.57
CA ARG A 284 2.05 -17.67 19.56
C ARG A 284 2.81 -18.54 18.54
N LYS A 285 2.55 -19.85 18.51
CA LYS A 285 3.15 -20.76 17.52
C LYS A 285 2.78 -20.38 16.08
N LYS A 286 1.50 -20.07 15.81
CA LYS A 286 1.04 -19.60 14.49
C LYS A 286 1.72 -18.29 14.09
N LEU A 287 1.80 -17.32 15.00
CA LEU A 287 2.47 -16.04 14.74
C LEU A 287 3.97 -16.23 14.44
N ALA A 288 4.64 -17.11 15.18
CA ALA A 288 6.05 -17.45 14.94
C ALA A 288 6.26 -18.08 13.56
N MET A 289 5.37 -19.00 13.15
CA MET A 289 5.40 -19.59 11.80
C MET A 289 5.20 -18.55 10.70
N ILE A 290 4.21 -17.65 10.83
CA ILE A 290 3.95 -16.58 9.85
C ILE A 290 5.18 -15.66 9.73
N ARG A 291 5.79 -15.27 10.85
CA ARG A 291 7.01 -14.46 10.85
C ARG A 291 8.18 -15.18 10.17
N GLN A 292 8.40 -16.47 10.45
CA GLN A 292 9.43 -17.27 9.77
C GLN A 292 9.19 -17.37 8.26
N GLN A 293 7.94 -17.51 7.82
CA GLN A 293 7.59 -17.52 6.40
C GLN A 293 7.86 -16.17 5.73
N GLN A 294 7.59 -15.05 6.41
CA GLN A 294 7.98 -13.72 5.94
C GLN A 294 9.51 -13.59 5.78
N TYR A 295 10.31 -14.12 6.71
CA TYR A 295 11.78 -14.12 6.60
C TYR A 295 12.33 -15.01 5.47
N LYS A 296 11.62 -16.07 5.08
CA LYS A 296 12.00 -16.90 3.92
C LYS A 296 11.75 -16.23 2.56
N PHE A 297 10.93 -15.19 2.52
CA PHE A 297 10.65 -14.39 1.32
C PHE A 297 11.50 -13.11 1.21
N LEU A 298 12.36 -12.82 2.20
CA LEU A 298 13.35 -11.74 2.10
C LEU A 298 14.56 -12.21 1.27
N PRO A 299 15.07 -11.42 0.32
CA PRO A 299 16.29 -11.74 -0.44
C PRO A 299 17.44 -12.11 0.49
N SER A 300 18.20 -13.14 0.12
CA SER A 300 19.26 -13.78 0.91
C SER A 300 20.44 -12.89 1.33
N GLU A 301 20.44 -11.60 0.95
CA GLU A 301 21.50 -10.62 1.24
C GLU A 301 21.38 -9.93 2.62
N LEU A 302 20.31 -10.19 3.39
CA LEU A 302 20.10 -9.62 4.74
C LEU A 302 20.03 -10.69 5.85
N ARG A 303 20.49 -11.91 5.59
CA ARG A 303 20.70 -12.89 6.66
C ARG A 303 21.98 -12.52 7.42
N GLU A 304 21.85 -11.65 8.42
CA GLU A 304 22.84 -11.62 9.49
C GLU A 304 22.79 -12.99 10.20
N ASP A 305 23.83 -13.79 9.98
CA ASP A 305 24.16 -14.95 10.79
C ASP A 305 24.40 -14.49 12.22
N ASN A 306 23.34 -14.42 13.02
CA ASN A 306 23.48 -14.51 14.48
C ASN A 306 23.63 -15.99 14.82
N GLN A 307 24.82 -16.50 14.54
CA GLN A 307 25.31 -17.77 15.01
C GLN A 307 26.41 -17.47 16.01
N GLU A 308 26.08 -17.54 17.29
CA GLU A 308 27.06 -17.59 18.37
C GLU A 308 26.39 -18.07 19.67
N PRO A 309 27.15 -18.66 20.60
CA PRO A 309 27.36 -20.11 20.72
C PRO A 309 26.58 -20.78 21.86
#